data_AF-A0A419QIE2-F1
#
_entry.id   AF-A0A419QIE2-F1
#
_cell.length_a   1.000
_cell.length_b   1.000
_cell.length_c   1.000
_cell.angle_alpha   90.00
_cell.angle_beta   90.00
_cell.angle_gamma   90.00
#
_symmetry.space_group_name_H-M   'P 1'
#
loop_
_entity.id
_entity.type
_entity.pdbx_description
1 polymer ?
#
loop_
_entity_poly.entity_id
_entity_poly.type
_entity_poly.pdbx_seq_one_letter_code
_entity_poly.pdbx_strand_id
1 'polypeptide(L)' 'MLLRKCKKCGEYTLNPFTCPKCGGEVYIPIPPKFSPDDKYAKYRRLMKEEARKRLGLENP' A
#
# COMPACT_ATOMS: atom_id res chain seq x y z
N MET A 1 -7.11 -6.60 12.72
CA MET A 1 -7.75 -5.50 11.97
C MET A 1 -8.44 -6.12 10.77
N LEU A 2 -9.77 -5.97 10.64
CA LEU A 2 -10.57 -6.72 9.66
C LEU A 2 -10.94 -5.91 8.40
N LEU A 3 -10.92 -4.58 8.50
CA LEU A 3 -11.34 -3.72 7.41
C LEU A 3 -10.33 -3.72 6.27
N ARG A 4 -10.81 -3.98 5.06
CA ARG A 4 -10.04 -3.93 3.81
C ARG A 4 -10.68 -2.96 2.84
N LYS A 5 -9.91 -2.51 1.86
CA LYS A 5 -10.35 -1.61 0.79
C LYS A 5 -9.99 -2.20 -0.56
N CYS A 6 -10.87 -2.06 -1.55
CA CYS A 6 -10.60 -2.52 -2.91
C CYS A 6 -9.63 -1.57 -3.63
N LYS A 7 -8.59 -2.12 -4.27
CA LYS A 7 -7.66 -1.34 -5.10
C LYS A 7 -8.31 -0.80 -6.39
N LYS A 8 -9.34 -1.49 -6.89
CA LYS A 8 -10.00 -1.18 -8.18
C LYS A 8 -11.13 -0.16 -8.04
N CYS A 9 -12.07 -0.37 -7.12
CA CYS A 9 -13.27 0.48 -6.99
C CYS A 9 -13.33 1.29 -5.69
N GLY A 10 -12.38 1.11 -4.76
CA GLY A 10 -12.33 1.85 -3.50
C GLY A 10 -13.33 1.41 -2.42
N GLU A 11 -14.19 0.43 -2.68
CA GLU A 11 -15.17 -0.07 -1.72
C GLU A 11 -14.51 -0.69 -0.50
N TYR A 12 -15.08 -0.45 0.69
CA TYR A 12 -14.63 -1.11 1.92
C TYR A 12 -15.30 -2.47 2.07
N THR A 13 -14.58 -3.44 2.62
CA THR A 13 -15.12 -4.78 2.85
C THR A 13 -14.43 -5.47 4.02
N LEU A 14 -15.12 -6.43 4.62
CA LEU A 14 -14.57 -7.39 5.58
C LEU A 14 -14.13 -8.69 4.89
N ASN A 15 -14.44 -8.87 3.60
CA ASN A 15 -13.98 -10.03 2.84
C ASN A 15 -12.45 -9.96 2.70
N PRO A 16 -11.72 -11.02 3.13
CA PRO A 16 -10.27 -11.00 3.14
C PRO A 16 -9.63 -11.17 1.75
N PHE A 17 -10.34 -11.74 0.79
CA PHE A 17 -9.77 -12.20 -0.49
C PHE A 17 -10.14 -11.30 -1.67
N THR A 18 -11.41 -10.92 -1.80
CA THR A 18 -11.90 -10.21 -3.00
C THR A 18 -12.94 -9.16 -2.66
N CYS A 19 -13.06 -8.15 -3.54
CA CYS A 19 -14.11 -7.15 -3.42
C CYS A 19 -15.46 -7.75 -3.83
N PRO A 20 -16.49 -7.75 -2.97
CA PRO A 20 -17.81 -8.31 -3.30
C PRO A 20 -18.53 -7.53 -4.40
N LYS A 21 -18.14 -6.27 -4.67
CA LYS A 21 -18.78 -5.39 -5.65
C LYS A 21 -18.22 -5.51 -7.06
N CYS A 22 -16.90 -5.71 -7.21
CA CYS A 22 -16.23 -5.69 -8.51
C CYS A 22 -15.24 -6.82 -8.76
N GLY A 23 -15.06 -7.74 -7.80
CA GLY A 23 -14.10 -8.84 -7.87
C GLY A 23 -12.62 -8.44 -7.75
N GLY A 24 -12.31 -7.14 -7.62
CA GLY A 24 -10.93 -6.65 -7.54
C GLY A 24 -10.20 -7.03 -6.25
N GLU A 25 -8.86 -6.95 -6.30
CA GLU A 25 -8.00 -7.18 -5.15
C GLU A 25 -8.28 -6.20 -3.99
N VAL A 26 -8.19 -6.72 -2.77
CA VAL A 26 -8.37 -5.96 -1.53
C VAL A 26 -7.07 -5.85 -0.76
N TYR A 27 -6.87 -4.73 -0.07
CA TYR A 27 -5.71 -4.47 0.77
C TYR A 27 -6.12 -3.90 2.12
N ILE A 28 -5.21 -3.92 3.10
CA ILE A 28 -5.42 -3.30 4.41
C ILE A 28 -5.13 -1.80 4.25
N PRO A 29 -6.13 -0.90 4.40
CA PRO A 29 -5.96 0.52 4.17
C PRO A 29 -5.26 1.24 5.32
N ILE A 30 -5.09 0.57 6.46
CA ILE A 30 -4.51 1.18 7.64
C ILE A 30 -3.00 1.34 7.45
N PRO A 31 -2.46 2.56 7.64
CA PRO A 31 -1.04 2.79 7.50
C PRO A 31 -0.26 2.03 8.59
N PRO A 32 1.02 1.71 8.34
CA PRO A 32 1.92 1.21 9.37
C PRO A 32 1.97 2.18 10.56
N LYS A 33 2.09 1.64 11.79
CA LYS A 33 2.27 2.47 12.99
C LYS A 33 3.58 3.26 12.89
N PHE A 34 3.54 4.53 13.27
CA PHE A 34 4.74 5.36 13.37
C PHE A 34 5.63 4.89 14.53
N SER A 35 6.95 4.92 14.33
CA SER A 35 7.96 4.65 15.36
C SER A 35 9.06 5.71 15.24
N PRO A 36 9.41 6.42 16.33
CA PRO A 36 10.53 7.37 16.31
C PRO A 36 11.87 6.74 15.98
N ASP A 37 12.10 5.50 16.43
CA ASP A 37 13.37 4.76 16.28
C ASP A 37 13.59 4.17 14.89
N ASP A 38 12.52 4.02 14.10
CA ASP A 38 12.44 3.40 12.77
C ASP A 38 13.77 2.89 12.15
N LYS A 39 14.21 1.71 12.62
CA LYS A 39 15.47 1.06 12.21
C LYS A 39 15.57 0.81 10.70
N TYR A 40 14.44 0.77 10.00
CA TYR A 40 14.36 0.49 8.57
C TYR A 40 14.12 1.74 7.71
N ALA A 41 14.19 2.95 8.28
CA ALA A 41 13.96 4.19 7.56
C ALA A 41 14.85 4.34 6.32
N LYS A 42 16.15 4.02 6.45
CA LYS A 42 17.13 4.08 5.35
C LYS A 42 16.72 3.17 4.20
N TYR A 43 16.47 1.89 4.48
CA TYR A 43 16.10 0.90 3.46
C TYR A 43 14.77 1.22 2.78
N ARG A 44 13.79 1.72 3.55
CA ARG A 44 12.48 2.12 2.99
C ARG A 44 12.61 3.30 2.02
N ARG A 45 13.51 4.26 2.28
CA ARG A 45 13.78 5.38 1.36
C ARG A 45 14.45 4.90 0.08
N LEU A 46 15.49 4.07 0.20
CA LEU A 46 16.20 3.49 -0.94
C LEU A 46 15.26 2.66 -1.83
N MET A 47 14.40 1.80 -1.26
CA MET A 47 13.42 1.03 -2.05
C MET A 47 12.42 1.94 -2.80
N LYS A 48 12.00 3.06 -2.20
CA LYS A 48 11.11 4.02 -2.88
C LYS A 48 11.82 4.73 -4.04
N GLU A 49 13.08 5.10 -3.85
CA GLU A 49 13.90 5.72 -4.90
C GLU A 49 14.13 4.75 -6.06
N GLU A 50 14.49 3.51 -5.76
CA GLU A 50 14.68 2.46 -6.76
C GLU A 50 13.38 2.17 -7.52
N ALA A 51 12.25 2.05 -6.81
CA ALA A 51 10.95 1.89 -7.46
C ALA A 51 10.63 3.07 -8.38
N ARG A 52 10.93 4.31 -7.96
CA ARG A 52 10.73 5.52 -8.78
C ARG A 52 11.59 5.50 -10.05
N LYS A 53 12.88 5.13 -9.93
CA LYS A 53 13.80 4.98 -11.07
C LYS A 53 13.31 3.92 -12.05
N ARG A 54 12.90 2.74 -11.55
CA ARG A 54 12.35 1.65 -12.37
C ARG A 54 11.07 2.06 -13.11
N LEU A 55 10.27 2.95 -12.53
CA LEU A 55 9.05 3.48 -13.14
C LEU A 55 9.30 4.64 -14.12
N GLY A 56 10.55 5.08 -14.31
CA GLY A 56 10.89 6.19 -15.22
C GLY A 56 10.33 7.55 -14.78
N LEU A 57 9.94 7.69 -13.51
CA LEU A 57 9.40 8.93 -12.94
C LEU A 57 10.54 9.84 -12.44
N GLU A 58 11.52 10.07 -13.31
CA GLU A 58 12.52 11.11 -13.11
C GLU A 58 11.87 12.44 -13.50
N ASN A 59 11.19 13.09 -12.54
CA ASN A 59 10.93 14.51 -12.70
C ASN A 59 12.24 15.27 -12.41
N PRO A 60 12.58 16.27 -13.25
CA PRO A 60 13.86 16.99 -13.22
C PRO A 60 14.16 17.65 -11.87
#